data_AF-A0A2E8H0L2-F1
#
_entry.id   AF-A0A2E8H0L2-F1
#
_cell.length_a   1.000
_cell.length_b   1.000
_cell.length_c   1.000
_cell.angle_alpha   90.00
_cell.angle_beta   90.00
_cell.angle_gamma   90.00
#
_symmetry.space_group_name_H-M   'P 1'
#
loop_
_entity.id
_entity.type
_entity.pdbx_description
1 polymer ?
#
loop_
_entity_poly.entity_id
_entity_poly.type
_entity_poly.pdbx_seq_one_letter_code
_entity_poly.pdbx_strand_id
1 'polypeptide(L)'
;MLTHTEGGVPIEAMTDRLPQLLARGESRVLESGNDPGYVSLFLPVYHEDVLQGGLLVARRTPDGFPHTARQVMVVNQLFKTVDYYKDDLRRLFIGVFLFFYLVLAVLAVAVGYFFSRRITAPLLRLVQGTRQVAEGDLDYQIEVSSRDEIGQLMASFNQMIAAIKQNQKLAQEREQERQRVASQSAQHESDLEVARLETRALQAENERKNIELKRGQELERAYQELAESHRQLQEAQAQLILQEKMASLGTMVAGFAHEINNPMGAVRAAADVARRCVRRLEVTLGAADAESGPEAVRTLGILQQNLRVIGEAEDRVSRLVESLRNFGRLDEAELQVADLHEGLDSTLQLLSHLLGTRITVRREYGHIPPTFCSAAQVNQVFMNVLRNAVQAIEAAGEITIRTRLEDGRIAVRIQDSGSGMSPE
;
A
#
# COMPACT_ATOMS: atom_id res chain seq x y z
N MET A 1 -59.10 -89.89 -138.55
CA MET A 1 -58.93 -88.72 -137.67
C MET A 1 -59.72 -87.57 -138.28
N LEU A 2 -60.93 -87.30 -137.79
CA LEU A 2 -61.73 -86.14 -138.19
C LEU A 2 -61.46 -85.05 -137.14
N THR A 3 -60.59 -84.10 -137.46
CA THR A 3 -60.39 -82.92 -136.62
C THR A 3 -61.45 -81.89 -137.00
N HIS A 4 -62.49 -81.77 -136.18
CA HIS A 4 -63.47 -80.69 -136.29
C HIS A 4 -63.16 -79.64 -135.23
N THR A 5 -62.67 -78.48 -135.67
CA THR A 5 -62.50 -77.31 -134.81
C THR A 5 -63.65 -76.35 -135.04
N GLU A 6 -64.54 -76.23 -134.07
CA GLU A 6 -65.40 -75.06 -133.99
C GLU A 6 -64.61 -73.89 -133.39
N GLY A 7 -64.60 -72.74 -134.06
CA GLY A 7 -64.11 -71.49 -133.47
C GLY A 7 -62.61 -71.21 -133.59
N GLY A 8 -61.92 -71.75 -134.61
CA GLY A 8 -60.62 -71.22 -135.06
C GLY A 8 -59.44 -71.39 -134.10
N VAL A 9 -59.47 -72.38 -133.21
CA VAL A 9 -58.35 -72.68 -132.31
C VAL A 9 -57.22 -73.35 -133.10
N PRO A 10 -55.98 -72.82 -133.09
CA PRO A 10 -54.85 -73.46 -133.77
C PRO A 10 -54.47 -74.77 -133.06
N ILE A 11 -54.63 -75.90 -133.76
CA ILE A 11 -54.39 -77.25 -133.22
C ILE A 11 -52.89 -77.53 -133.01
N GLU A 12 -52.01 -76.80 -133.70
CA GLU A 12 -50.57 -77.08 -133.80
C GLU A 12 -49.86 -77.18 -132.44
N ALA A 13 -50.21 -76.32 -131.46
CA ALA A 13 -49.56 -76.29 -130.15
C ALA A 13 -49.90 -77.47 -129.22
N MET A 14 -50.98 -78.22 -129.49
CA MET A 14 -51.43 -79.34 -128.65
C MET A 14 -51.18 -80.71 -129.27
N THR A 15 -50.80 -80.75 -130.55
CA THR A 15 -50.45 -81.97 -131.30
C THR A 15 -49.31 -82.77 -130.65
N ASP A 16 -48.35 -82.08 -130.02
CA ASP A 16 -47.17 -82.73 -129.39
C ASP A 16 -47.51 -83.55 -128.14
N ARG A 17 -48.62 -83.22 -127.44
CA ARG A 17 -49.02 -83.91 -126.20
C ARG A 17 -50.09 -84.98 -126.42
N LEU A 18 -50.72 -84.99 -127.59
CA LEU A 18 -51.78 -85.93 -127.95
C LEU A 18 -51.40 -87.42 -127.80
N PRO A 19 -50.18 -87.88 -128.16
CA PRO A 19 -49.79 -89.27 -127.98
C PRO A 19 -49.74 -89.70 -126.51
N GLN A 20 -49.23 -88.83 -125.62
CA GLN A 20 -49.14 -89.11 -124.18
C GLN A 20 -50.52 -89.13 -123.50
N LEU A 21 -51.46 -88.33 -124.01
CA LEU A 21 -52.80 -88.24 -123.48
C LEU A 21 -53.66 -89.43 -123.93
N LEU A 22 -53.57 -89.82 -125.20
CA LEU A 22 -54.22 -91.03 -125.73
C LEU A 22 -53.71 -92.30 -125.04
N ALA A 23 -52.40 -92.38 -124.75
CA ALA A 23 -51.83 -93.53 -124.04
C ALA A 23 -52.35 -93.71 -122.60
N ARG A 24 -52.81 -92.64 -121.95
CA ARG A 24 -53.28 -92.69 -120.55
C ARG A 24 -54.75 -93.01 -120.40
N GLY A 25 -55.59 -92.80 -121.42
CA GLY A 25 -56.99 -93.23 -121.41
C GLY A 25 -57.91 -92.61 -120.35
N GLU A 26 -57.49 -91.55 -119.63
CA GLU A 26 -58.28 -90.90 -118.57
C GLU A 26 -58.61 -89.43 -118.91
N SER A 27 -59.82 -89.01 -118.51
CA SER A 27 -60.29 -87.64 -118.67
C SER A 27 -59.51 -86.69 -117.75
N ARG A 28 -58.90 -85.65 -118.31
CA ARG A 28 -58.11 -84.70 -117.51
C ARG A 28 -58.25 -83.26 -117.99
N VAL A 29 -58.40 -82.35 -117.03
CA VAL A 29 -58.28 -80.92 -117.29
C VAL A 29 -56.82 -80.61 -117.53
N LEU A 30 -56.53 -80.20 -118.76
CA LEU A 30 -55.24 -79.74 -119.22
C LEU A 30 -55.24 -78.23 -119.01
N GLU A 31 -54.69 -77.82 -117.87
CA GLU A 31 -54.45 -76.41 -117.64
C GLU A 31 -53.49 -75.91 -118.72
N SER A 32 -53.91 -74.87 -119.42
CA SER A 32 -53.06 -74.17 -120.36
C SER A 32 -52.00 -73.42 -119.57
N GLY A 33 -50.92 -74.13 -119.26
CA GLY A 33 -49.80 -73.63 -118.46
C GLY A 33 -49.00 -72.51 -119.13
N ASN A 34 -49.39 -72.02 -120.31
CA ASN A 34 -48.77 -70.86 -120.94
C ASN A 34 -49.60 -70.17 -122.05
N ASP A 35 -50.80 -70.66 -122.41
CA ASP A 35 -51.61 -70.07 -123.48
C ASP A 35 -52.94 -69.50 -122.92
N PRO A 36 -53.21 -68.18 -122.97
CA PRO A 36 -54.13 -67.53 -122.03
C PRO A 36 -55.61 -67.61 -122.40
N GLY A 37 -55.95 -68.28 -123.50
CA GLY A 37 -57.30 -68.20 -124.04
C GLY A 37 -58.23 -69.33 -123.62
N TYR A 38 -57.72 -70.48 -123.19
CA TYR A 38 -58.52 -71.71 -123.19
C TYR A 38 -58.20 -72.60 -122.00
N VAL A 39 -59.24 -73.25 -121.48
CA VAL A 39 -59.10 -74.44 -120.66
C VAL A 39 -59.43 -75.62 -121.55
N SER A 40 -58.51 -76.55 -121.58
CA SER A 40 -58.64 -77.74 -122.41
C SER A 40 -58.95 -78.93 -121.55
N LEU A 41 -59.88 -79.75 -122.00
CA LEU A 41 -60.21 -81.03 -121.40
C LEU A 41 -59.99 -82.09 -122.47
N PHE A 42 -59.23 -83.12 -122.12
CA PHE A 42 -59.08 -84.28 -122.97
C PHE A 42 -60.03 -85.39 -122.52
N LEU A 43 -60.78 -85.97 -123.45
CA LEU A 43 -61.76 -87.03 -123.25
C LEU A 43 -61.50 -88.15 -124.26
N PRO A 44 -61.05 -89.34 -123.84
CA PRO A 44 -60.85 -90.47 -124.75
C PRO A 44 -62.17 -91.07 -125.28
N VAL A 45 -62.20 -91.57 -126.52
CA VAL A 45 -63.39 -92.12 -127.20
C VAL A 45 -63.16 -93.59 -127.60
N TYR A 46 -64.11 -94.45 -127.24
CA TYR A 46 -64.03 -95.90 -127.40
C TYR A 46 -65.20 -96.45 -128.24
N HIS A 47 -64.98 -97.54 -128.96
CA HIS A 47 -66.03 -98.34 -129.59
C HIS A 47 -65.72 -99.83 -129.37
N GLU A 48 -66.68 -100.58 -128.82
CA GLU A 48 -66.47 -101.97 -128.34
C GLU A 48 -65.22 -102.10 -127.47
N ASP A 49 -65.06 -101.18 -126.50
CA ASP A 49 -63.94 -101.08 -125.54
C ASP A 49 -62.53 -100.88 -126.11
N VAL A 50 -62.41 -100.70 -127.42
CA VAL A 50 -61.15 -100.33 -128.06
C VAL A 50 -61.09 -98.81 -128.21
N LEU A 51 -60.01 -98.19 -127.71
CA LEU A 51 -59.76 -96.75 -127.85
C LEU A 51 -59.61 -96.42 -129.33
N GLN A 52 -60.64 -95.81 -129.90
CA GLN A 52 -60.63 -95.43 -131.31
C GLN A 52 -60.08 -94.04 -131.54
N GLY A 53 -60.05 -93.20 -130.50
CA GLY A 53 -59.47 -91.86 -130.57
C GLY A 53 -59.69 -91.06 -129.30
N GLY A 54 -59.55 -89.74 -129.38
CA GLY A 54 -59.81 -88.83 -128.27
C GLY A 54 -60.46 -87.55 -128.75
N LEU A 55 -61.45 -87.09 -128.01
CA LEU A 55 -62.08 -85.79 -128.16
C LEU A 55 -61.34 -84.79 -127.27
N LEU A 56 -60.70 -83.82 -127.90
CA LEU A 56 -60.12 -82.69 -127.20
C LEU A 56 -61.13 -81.54 -127.23
N VAL A 57 -61.66 -81.18 -126.06
CA VAL A 57 -62.58 -80.06 -125.92
C VAL A 57 -61.80 -78.89 -125.34
N ALA A 58 -61.47 -77.91 -126.18
CA ALA A 58 -60.92 -76.65 -125.72
C ALA A 58 -62.06 -75.64 -125.61
N ARG A 59 -62.30 -75.11 -124.41
CA ARG A 59 -63.26 -74.03 -124.20
C ARG A 59 -62.52 -72.76 -123.88
N ARG A 60 -62.88 -71.67 -124.56
CA ARG A 60 -62.31 -70.36 -124.30
C ARG A 60 -62.67 -69.93 -122.88
N THR A 61 -61.68 -69.59 -122.08
CA THR A 61 -61.91 -68.99 -120.76
C THR A 61 -62.44 -67.58 -120.93
N PRO A 62 -63.35 -67.11 -120.06
CA PRO A 62 -63.80 -65.73 -120.06
C PRO A 62 -62.61 -64.78 -119.99
N ASP A 63 -62.66 -63.70 -120.78
CA ASP A 63 -61.61 -62.69 -120.81
C ASP A 63 -61.36 -62.18 -119.37
N GLY A 64 -60.11 -62.27 -118.91
CA GLY A 64 -59.67 -61.79 -117.59
C GLY A 64 -59.44 -62.86 -116.50
N PHE A 65 -59.95 -64.10 -116.64
CA PHE A 65 -59.77 -65.15 -115.60
C PHE A 65 -58.30 -65.49 -115.27
N PRO A 66 -57.38 -65.65 -116.24
CA PRO A 66 -55.97 -65.97 -115.96
C PRO A 66 -55.27 -64.87 -115.17
N HIS A 67 -55.67 -63.62 -115.39
CA HIS A 67 -55.12 -62.46 -114.70
C HIS A 67 -55.46 -62.50 -113.19
N THR A 68 -56.72 -62.79 -112.86
CA THR A 68 -57.20 -62.87 -111.47
C THR A 68 -56.56 -64.04 -110.71
N ALA A 69 -56.46 -65.22 -111.32
CA ALA A 69 -55.84 -66.39 -110.69
C ALA A 69 -54.35 -66.16 -110.38
N ARG A 70 -53.62 -65.55 -111.33
CA ARG A 70 -52.21 -65.19 -111.15
C ARG A 70 -52.03 -64.17 -110.01
N GLN A 71 -52.92 -63.18 -109.92
CA GLN A 71 -52.90 -62.20 -108.81
C GLN A 71 -53.08 -62.85 -107.45
N VAL A 72 -54.04 -63.77 -107.29
CA VAL A 72 -54.28 -64.46 -106.00
C VAL A 72 -53.07 -65.31 -105.59
N MET A 73 -52.46 -66.02 -106.54
CA MET A 73 -51.30 -66.87 -106.25
C MET A 73 -50.07 -66.04 -105.83
N VAL A 74 -49.85 -64.89 -106.49
CA VAL A 74 -48.79 -63.93 -106.12
C VAL A 74 -49.03 -63.37 -104.72
N VAL A 75 -50.27 -63.01 -104.37
CA VAL A 75 -50.63 -62.52 -103.02
C VAL A 75 -50.38 -63.58 -101.96
N ASN A 76 -50.75 -64.84 -102.21
CA ASN A 76 -50.52 -65.93 -101.25
C ASN A 76 -49.02 -66.23 -101.06
N GLN A 77 -48.22 -66.18 -102.13
CA GLN A 77 -46.77 -66.32 -102.04
C GLN A 77 -46.12 -65.18 -101.26
N LEU A 78 -46.60 -63.94 -101.45
CA LEU A 78 -46.17 -62.78 -100.67
C LEU A 78 -46.44 -62.98 -99.17
N PHE A 79 -47.65 -63.44 -98.81
CA PHE A 79 -48.02 -63.66 -97.42
C PHE A 79 -47.13 -64.71 -96.74
N LYS A 80 -46.90 -65.85 -97.40
CA LYS A 80 -46.00 -66.89 -96.90
C LYS A 80 -44.56 -66.41 -96.73
N THR A 81 -44.09 -65.55 -97.63
CA THR A 81 -42.74 -64.96 -97.54
C THR A 81 -42.63 -64.06 -96.30
N VAL A 82 -43.64 -63.22 -96.03
CA VAL A 82 -43.66 -62.36 -94.84
C VAL A 82 -43.70 -63.20 -93.55
N ASP A 83 -44.53 -64.25 -93.52
CA ASP A 83 -44.67 -65.10 -92.33
C ASP A 83 -43.38 -65.87 -92.01
N TYR A 84 -42.64 -66.31 -93.05
CA TYR A 84 -41.34 -66.97 -92.91
C TYR A 84 -40.29 -66.08 -92.22
N TYR A 85 -40.27 -64.77 -92.50
CA TYR A 85 -39.28 -63.83 -91.92
C TYR A 85 -39.71 -63.20 -90.59
N LYS A 86 -40.95 -63.42 -90.13
CA LYS A 86 -41.52 -62.74 -88.96
C LYS A 86 -40.71 -63.00 -87.68
N ASP A 87 -40.28 -64.23 -87.44
CA ASP A 87 -39.52 -64.60 -86.24
C ASP A 87 -38.08 -64.04 -86.25
N ASP A 88 -37.48 -63.94 -87.43
CA ASP A 88 -36.14 -63.36 -87.60
C ASP A 88 -36.18 -61.84 -87.43
N LEU A 89 -37.19 -61.18 -88.00
CA LEU A 89 -37.46 -59.75 -87.75
C LEU A 89 -37.69 -59.48 -86.26
N ARG A 90 -38.48 -60.31 -85.57
CA ARG A 90 -38.69 -60.17 -84.12
C ARG A 90 -37.39 -60.33 -83.32
N ARG A 91 -36.56 -61.34 -83.64
CA ARG A 91 -35.26 -61.54 -82.97
C ARG A 91 -34.31 -60.38 -83.22
N LEU A 92 -34.23 -59.89 -84.47
CA LEU A 92 -33.44 -58.73 -84.82
C LEU A 92 -33.90 -57.49 -84.04
N PHE A 93 -35.21 -57.24 -83.99
CA PHE A 93 -35.79 -56.11 -83.28
C PHE A 93 -35.44 -56.17 -81.77
N ILE A 94 -35.70 -57.31 -81.11
CA ILE A 94 -35.36 -57.50 -79.70
C ILE A 94 -33.85 -57.29 -79.46
N GLY A 95 -32.99 -57.82 -80.33
CA GLY A 95 -31.54 -57.63 -80.24
C GLY A 95 -31.13 -56.15 -80.33
N VAL A 96 -31.73 -55.38 -81.24
CA VAL A 96 -31.49 -53.94 -81.39
C VAL A 96 -31.91 -53.19 -80.12
N PHE A 97 -33.10 -53.46 -79.57
CA PHE A 97 -33.52 -52.83 -78.30
C PHE A 97 -32.60 -53.18 -77.14
N LEU A 98 -32.21 -54.45 -76.99
CA LEU A 98 -31.28 -54.89 -75.95
C LEU A 98 -29.93 -54.19 -76.07
N PHE A 99 -29.42 -54.02 -77.29
CA PHE A 99 -28.19 -53.27 -77.54
C PHE A 99 -28.30 -51.81 -77.09
N PHE A 100 -29.38 -51.11 -77.46
CA PHE A 100 -29.60 -49.73 -77.04
C PHE A 100 -29.76 -49.60 -75.52
N TYR A 101 -30.46 -50.52 -74.86
CA TYR A 101 -30.58 -50.54 -73.40
C TYR A 101 -29.24 -50.79 -72.71
N LEU A 102 -28.40 -51.67 -73.26
CA LEU A 102 -27.07 -51.93 -72.73
C LEU A 102 -26.19 -50.67 -72.83
N VAL A 103 -26.19 -50.01 -73.98
CA VAL A 103 -25.45 -48.74 -74.17
C VAL A 103 -25.93 -47.67 -73.19
N LEU A 104 -27.25 -47.53 -73.03
CA LEU A 104 -27.83 -46.57 -72.08
C LEU A 104 -27.44 -46.88 -70.63
N ALA A 105 -27.44 -48.15 -70.24
CA ALA A 105 -27.04 -48.59 -68.90
C ALA A 105 -25.56 -48.30 -68.62
N VAL A 106 -24.67 -48.59 -69.59
CA VAL A 106 -23.24 -48.29 -69.46
C VAL A 106 -23.00 -46.79 -69.37
N LEU A 107 -23.70 -46.00 -70.18
CA LEU A 107 -23.62 -44.54 -70.13
C LEU A 107 -24.08 -43.99 -68.77
N ALA A 108 -25.18 -44.51 -68.21
CA ALA A 108 -25.67 -44.12 -66.90
C ALA A 108 -24.65 -44.40 -65.79
N VAL A 109 -24.01 -45.57 -65.81
CA VAL A 109 -22.94 -45.93 -64.85
C VAL A 109 -21.73 -45.02 -65.01
N ALA A 110 -21.31 -44.74 -66.25
CA ALA A 110 -20.16 -43.87 -66.53
C ALA A 110 -20.41 -42.42 -66.07
N VAL A 111 -21.61 -41.89 -66.33
CA VAL A 111 -22.03 -40.57 -65.85
C VAL A 111 -22.10 -40.54 -64.33
N GLY A 112 -22.70 -41.55 -63.70
CA GLY A 112 -22.75 -41.65 -62.24
C GLY A 112 -21.36 -41.69 -61.60
N TYR A 113 -20.44 -42.46 -62.18
CA TYR A 113 -19.04 -42.52 -61.74
C TYR A 113 -18.31 -41.18 -61.91
N PHE A 114 -18.54 -40.49 -63.02
CA PHE A 114 -17.99 -39.16 -63.28
C PHE A 114 -18.46 -38.13 -62.23
N PHE A 115 -19.77 -38.02 -61.99
CA PHE A 115 -20.34 -37.11 -60.98
C PHE A 115 -19.85 -37.44 -59.57
N SER A 116 -19.79 -38.72 -59.21
CA SER A 116 -19.30 -39.17 -57.91
C SER A 116 -17.85 -38.71 -57.66
N ARG A 117 -16.97 -38.90 -58.66
CA ARG A 117 -15.55 -38.50 -58.53
C ARG A 117 -15.31 -37.00 -58.64
N ARG A 118 -16.03 -36.29 -59.51
CA ARG A 118 -15.80 -34.86 -59.77
C ARG A 118 -16.51 -33.93 -58.79
N ILE A 119 -17.65 -34.33 -58.25
CA ILE A 119 -18.51 -33.43 -57.45
C ILE A 119 -18.79 -34.00 -56.06
N THR A 120 -19.35 -35.21 -55.98
CA THR A 120 -19.85 -35.75 -54.71
C THR A 120 -18.73 -36.01 -53.69
N ALA A 121 -17.66 -36.71 -54.09
CA ALA A 121 -16.58 -37.06 -53.17
C ALA A 121 -15.80 -35.83 -52.64
N PRO A 122 -15.45 -34.81 -53.47
CA PRO A 122 -14.88 -33.56 -52.99
C PRO A 122 -15.79 -32.79 -52.01
N LEU A 123 -17.10 -32.69 -52.29
CA LEU A 123 -18.05 -32.02 -51.40
C LEU A 123 -18.17 -32.73 -50.05
N LEU A 124 -18.20 -34.07 -50.04
CA LEU A 124 -18.29 -34.84 -48.81
C LEU A 124 -17.05 -34.64 -47.92
N ARG A 125 -15.86 -34.54 -48.53
CA ARG A 125 -14.61 -34.18 -47.81
C ARG A 125 -14.66 -32.78 -47.23
N LEU A 126 -15.27 -31.81 -47.92
CA LEU A 126 -15.47 -30.45 -47.40
C LEU A 126 -16.41 -30.45 -46.18
N VAL A 127 -17.52 -31.18 -46.25
CA VAL A 127 -18.47 -31.31 -45.13
C VAL A 127 -17.86 -32.01 -43.92
N GLN A 128 -17.02 -33.03 -44.15
CA GLN A 128 -16.29 -33.67 -43.06
C GLN A 128 -15.23 -32.72 -42.47
N GLY A 129 -14.52 -31.98 -43.30
CA GLY A 129 -13.54 -30.99 -42.86
C GLY A 129 -14.16 -29.87 -42.04
N THR A 130 -15.33 -29.36 -42.42
CA THR A 130 -16.04 -28.35 -41.61
C THR A 130 -16.46 -28.87 -40.24
N ARG A 131 -16.85 -30.16 -40.13
CA ARG A 131 -17.14 -30.79 -38.83
C ARG A 131 -15.89 -30.95 -37.96
N GLN A 132 -14.79 -31.45 -38.51
CA GLN A 132 -13.52 -31.60 -37.78
C GLN A 132 -13.03 -30.26 -37.19
N VAL A 133 -13.09 -29.20 -37.99
CA VAL A 133 -12.74 -27.84 -37.56
C VAL A 133 -13.69 -27.33 -36.48
N ALA A 134 -14.99 -27.62 -36.58
CA ALA A 134 -15.97 -27.27 -35.55
C ALA A 134 -15.77 -28.03 -34.23
N GLU A 135 -15.23 -29.25 -34.30
CA GLU A 135 -14.85 -30.06 -33.13
C GLU A 135 -13.51 -29.62 -32.50
N GLY A 136 -12.79 -28.68 -33.14
CA GLY A 136 -11.58 -28.05 -32.60
C GLY A 136 -10.28 -28.48 -33.26
N ASP A 137 -10.31 -29.37 -34.27
CA ASP A 137 -9.12 -29.75 -35.03
C ASP A 137 -8.81 -28.68 -36.10
N LEU A 138 -7.94 -27.74 -35.74
CA LEU A 138 -7.44 -26.68 -36.63
C LEU A 138 -6.18 -27.08 -37.41
N ASP A 139 -5.70 -28.31 -37.25
CA ASP A 139 -4.57 -28.85 -38.03
C ASP A 139 -5.06 -29.62 -39.25
N TYR A 140 -6.34 -30.00 -39.28
CA TYR A 140 -6.98 -30.61 -40.43
C TYR A 140 -6.90 -29.71 -41.68
N GLN A 141 -6.33 -30.25 -42.76
CA GLN A 141 -6.24 -29.57 -44.06
C GLN A 141 -6.87 -30.43 -45.16
N ILE A 142 -7.65 -29.78 -46.01
CA ILE A 142 -8.25 -30.44 -47.17
C ILE A 142 -7.26 -30.39 -48.32
N GLU A 143 -6.87 -31.55 -48.84
CA GLU A 143 -6.02 -31.63 -50.02
C GLU A 143 -6.76 -31.11 -51.27
N VAL A 144 -6.17 -30.11 -51.94
CA VAL A 144 -6.76 -29.45 -53.11
C VAL A 144 -6.50 -30.32 -54.34
N SER A 145 -7.41 -31.26 -54.59
CA SER A 145 -7.31 -32.21 -55.71
C SER A 145 -7.92 -31.72 -57.04
N SER A 146 -8.57 -30.55 -57.07
CA SER A 146 -9.22 -29.98 -58.27
C SER A 146 -8.77 -28.54 -58.53
N ARG A 147 -8.82 -28.10 -59.80
CA ARG A 147 -8.47 -26.73 -60.25
C ARG A 147 -9.69 -25.88 -60.63
N ASP A 148 -10.88 -26.38 -60.37
CA ASP A 148 -12.16 -25.72 -60.63
C ASP A 148 -12.63 -24.92 -59.40
N GLU A 149 -13.89 -24.49 -59.40
CA GLU A 149 -14.53 -23.73 -58.33
C GLU A 149 -14.53 -24.49 -57.00
N ILE A 150 -14.62 -25.84 -57.04
CA ILE A 150 -14.55 -26.66 -55.83
C ILE A 150 -13.13 -26.62 -55.27
N GLY A 151 -12.11 -26.65 -56.14
CA GLY A 151 -10.71 -26.46 -55.75
C GLY A 151 -10.46 -25.11 -55.06
N GLN A 152 -11.02 -24.03 -55.59
CA GLN A 152 -10.92 -22.70 -54.98
C GLN A 152 -11.60 -22.65 -53.61
N LEU A 153 -12.79 -23.24 -53.47
CA LEU A 153 -13.50 -23.31 -52.20
C LEU A 153 -12.70 -24.06 -51.12
N MET A 154 -12.05 -25.17 -51.49
CA MET A 154 -11.16 -25.91 -50.59
C MET A 154 -9.95 -25.06 -50.15
N ALA A 155 -9.36 -24.30 -51.08
CA ALA A 155 -8.25 -23.40 -50.77
C ALA A 155 -8.68 -22.25 -49.82
N SER A 156 -9.84 -21.62 -50.06
CA SER A 156 -10.39 -20.59 -49.17
C SER A 156 -10.75 -21.15 -47.79
N PHE A 157 -11.24 -22.38 -47.73
CA PHE A 157 -11.50 -23.06 -46.46
C PHE A 157 -10.20 -23.28 -45.65
N ASN A 158 -9.13 -23.76 -46.29
CA ASN A 158 -7.83 -23.90 -45.63
C ASN A 158 -7.28 -22.55 -45.14
N GLN A 159 -7.45 -21.47 -45.91
CA GLN A 159 -7.07 -20.12 -45.48
C GLN A 159 -7.84 -19.65 -44.25
N MET A 160 -9.14 -19.93 -44.19
CA MET A 160 -9.97 -19.62 -43.02
C MET A 160 -9.49 -20.37 -41.78
N ILE A 161 -9.16 -21.66 -41.89
CA ILE A 161 -8.61 -22.45 -40.77
C ILE A 161 -7.32 -21.82 -40.25
N ALA A 162 -6.40 -21.44 -41.16
CA ALA A 162 -5.15 -20.79 -40.79
C ALA A 162 -5.39 -19.45 -40.05
N ALA A 163 -6.34 -18.64 -40.51
CA ALA A 163 -6.72 -17.39 -39.87
C ALA A 163 -7.33 -17.61 -38.47
N ILE A 164 -8.19 -18.61 -38.31
CA ILE A 164 -8.77 -18.99 -37.00
C ILE A 164 -7.67 -19.43 -36.04
N LYS A 165 -6.75 -20.30 -36.48
CA LYS A 165 -5.61 -20.78 -35.68
C LYS A 165 -4.72 -19.63 -35.22
N GLN A 166 -4.42 -18.68 -36.12
CA GLN A 166 -3.64 -17.49 -35.79
C GLN A 166 -4.35 -16.61 -34.76
N ASN A 167 -5.66 -16.37 -34.93
CA ASN A 167 -6.44 -15.57 -33.99
C ASN A 167 -6.54 -16.23 -32.60
N GLN A 168 -6.70 -17.56 -32.52
CA GLN A 168 -6.68 -18.27 -31.24
C GLN A 168 -5.32 -18.14 -30.53
N LYS A 169 -4.21 -18.28 -31.27
CA LYS A 169 -2.87 -18.10 -30.72
C LYS A 169 -2.67 -16.68 -30.17
N LEU A 170 -3.04 -15.65 -30.95
CA LEU A 170 -2.99 -14.25 -30.52
C LEU A 170 -3.89 -13.99 -29.30
N ALA A 171 -5.07 -14.61 -29.24
CA ALA A 171 -5.97 -14.49 -28.08
C ALA A 171 -5.36 -15.12 -26.83
N GLN A 172 -4.73 -16.30 -26.95
CA GLN A 172 -4.02 -16.95 -25.85
C GLN A 172 -2.81 -16.14 -25.36
N GLU A 173 -2.01 -15.58 -26.27
CA GLU A 173 -0.88 -14.71 -25.92
C GLU A 173 -1.34 -13.46 -25.17
N ARG A 174 -2.42 -12.80 -25.65
CA ARG A 174 -3.02 -11.65 -24.97
C ARG A 174 -3.59 -11.98 -23.60
N GLU A 175 -4.20 -13.15 -23.44
CA GLU A 175 -4.73 -13.61 -22.16
C GLU A 175 -3.59 -13.85 -21.16
N GLN A 176 -2.50 -14.49 -21.58
CA GLN A 176 -1.31 -14.68 -20.76
C GLN A 176 -0.65 -13.35 -20.36
N GLU A 177 -0.56 -12.41 -21.30
CA GLU A 177 -0.04 -11.07 -21.02
C GLU A 177 -0.93 -10.32 -20.02
N ARG A 178 -2.25 -10.37 -20.19
CA ARG A 178 -3.21 -9.80 -19.23
C ARG A 178 -3.07 -10.41 -17.85
N GLN A 179 -2.94 -11.72 -17.75
CA GLN A 179 -2.73 -12.41 -16.46
C GLN A 179 -1.42 -11.99 -15.81
N ARG A 180 -0.32 -11.87 -16.58
CA ARG A 180 0.96 -11.36 -16.07
C ARG A 180 0.84 -9.92 -15.57
N VAL A 181 0.27 -9.03 -16.37
CA VAL A 181 0.06 -7.61 -15.97
C VAL A 181 -0.83 -7.53 -14.73
N ALA A 182 -1.93 -8.28 -14.68
CA ALA A 182 -2.81 -8.32 -13.50
C ALA A 182 -2.07 -8.83 -12.25
N SER A 183 -1.25 -9.88 -12.38
CA SER A 183 -0.45 -10.41 -11.25
C SER A 183 0.59 -9.40 -10.77
N GLN A 184 1.25 -8.68 -11.68
CA GLN A 184 2.22 -7.63 -11.36
C GLN A 184 1.53 -6.42 -10.72
N SER A 185 0.37 -6.01 -11.24
CA SER A 185 -0.43 -4.92 -10.65
C SER A 185 -0.91 -5.28 -9.25
N ALA A 186 -1.38 -6.51 -9.02
CA ALA A 186 -1.79 -6.98 -7.70
C ALA A 186 -0.61 -7.03 -6.70
N GLN A 187 0.57 -7.51 -7.13
CA GLN A 187 1.78 -7.43 -6.31
C GLN A 187 2.17 -5.99 -6.00
N HIS A 188 2.20 -5.11 -7.01
CA HIS A 188 2.56 -3.72 -6.82
C HIS A 188 1.59 -2.98 -5.89
N GLU A 189 0.30 -3.29 -5.96
CA GLU A 189 -0.71 -2.75 -5.05
C GLU A 189 -0.50 -3.23 -3.61
N SER A 190 -0.18 -4.52 -3.43
CA SER A 190 0.17 -5.07 -2.11
C SER A 190 1.45 -4.44 -1.54
N ASP A 191 2.50 -4.28 -2.34
CA ASP A 191 3.75 -3.65 -1.93
C ASP A 191 3.53 -2.18 -1.54
N LEU A 192 2.69 -1.46 -2.30
CA LEU A 192 2.33 -0.07 -2.00
C LEU A 192 1.51 0.03 -0.70
N GLU A 193 0.63 -0.93 -0.42
CA GLU A 193 -0.12 -1.00 0.84
C GLU A 193 0.82 -1.24 2.02
N VAL A 194 1.76 -2.19 1.91
CA VAL A 194 2.79 -2.45 2.93
C VAL A 194 3.62 -1.19 3.18
N ALA A 195 4.13 -0.54 2.13
CA ALA A 195 4.92 0.69 2.26
C ALA A 195 4.14 1.85 2.93
N ARG A 196 2.83 1.95 2.65
CA ARG A 196 1.94 2.93 3.31
C ARG A 196 1.75 2.62 4.79
N LEU A 197 1.57 1.35 5.15
CA LEU A 197 1.44 0.93 6.55
C LEU A 197 2.74 1.17 7.33
N GLU A 198 3.89 0.85 6.74
CA GLU A 198 5.21 1.15 7.34
C GLU A 198 5.40 2.65 7.56
N THR A 199 5.07 3.47 6.56
CA THR A 199 5.17 4.94 6.68
C THR A 199 4.28 5.47 7.80
N ARG A 200 3.04 4.96 7.93
CA ARG A 200 2.12 5.34 9.02
C ARG A 200 2.64 4.91 10.39
N ALA A 201 3.21 3.70 10.49
CA ALA A 201 3.79 3.21 11.75
C ALA A 201 4.99 4.09 12.19
N LEU A 202 5.87 4.44 11.24
CA LEU A 202 7.02 5.31 11.51
C LEU A 202 6.58 6.73 11.93
N GLN A 203 5.55 7.29 11.29
CA GLN A 203 4.98 8.58 11.68
C GLN A 203 4.41 8.54 13.11
N ALA A 204 3.64 7.51 13.45
CA ALA A 204 3.11 7.34 14.79
C ALA A 204 4.21 7.18 15.85
N GLU A 205 5.31 6.49 15.53
CA GLU A 205 6.47 6.39 16.42
C GLU A 205 7.17 7.75 16.63
N ASN A 206 7.38 8.51 15.56
CA ASN A 206 7.97 9.85 15.64
C ASN A 206 7.08 10.82 16.44
N GLU A 207 5.77 10.76 16.27
CA GLU A 207 4.83 11.54 17.08
C GLU A 207 4.92 11.16 18.56
N ARG A 208 4.99 9.87 18.89
CA ARG A 208 5.19 9.41 20.27
C ARG A 208 6.49 9.94 20.87
N LYS A 209 7.61 9.83 20.15
CA LYS A 209 8.91 10.37 20.60
C LYS A 209 8.87 11.89 20.79
N ASN A 210 8.19 12.61 19.91
CA ASN A 210 8.01 14.06 20.04
C ASN A 210 7.18 14.44 21.28
N ILE A 211 6.13 13.69 21.58
CA ILE A 211 5.33 13.88 22.79
C ILE A 211 6.17 13.59 24.04
N GLU A 212 6.95 12.52 24.03
CA GLU A 212 7.85 12.15 25.13
C GLU A 212 8.94 13.20 25.36
N LEU A 213 9.55 13.72 24.29
CA LEU A 213 10.54 14.79 24.37
C LEU A 213 9.94 16.07 24.95
N LYS A 214 8.74 16.47 24.51
CA LYS A 214 8.02 17.62 25.08
C LYS A 214 7.73 17.44 26.56
N ARG A 215 7.26 16.25 26.97
CA ARG A 215 7.05 15.93 28.39
C ARG A 215 8.35 15.97 29.19
N GLY A 216 9.45 15.50 28.61
CA GLY A 216 10.78 15.59 29.24
C GLY A 216 11.19 17.04 29.50
N GLN A 217 11.01 17.92 28.51
CA GLN A 217 11.30 19.34 28.63
C GLN A 217 10.38 20.07 29.63
N GLU A 218 9.09 19.75 29.64
CA GLU A 218 8.13 20.29 30.62
C GLU A 218 8.49 19.85 32.05
N LEU A 219 8.86 18.58 32.22
CA LEU A 219 9.28 18.05 33.51
C LEU A 219 10.57 18.70 34.01
N GLU A 220 11.54 18.91 33.12
CA GLU A 220 12.80 19.59 33.45
C GLU A 220 12.59 21.04 33.88
N ARG A 221 11.70 21.78 33.19
CA ARG A 221 11.28 23.12 33.62
C ARG A 221 10.60 23.11 34.99
N ALA A 222 9.66 22.18 35.20
CA ALA A 222 8.98 22.04 36.48
C ALA A 222 9.95 21.72 37.62
N TYR A 223 10.97 20.89 37.39
CA TYR A 223 12.02 20.62 38.37
C TYR A 223 12.87 21.86 38.67
N GLN A 224 13.19 22.67 37.67
CA GLN A 224 13.95 23.92 37.87
C GLN A 224 13.14 24.94 38.68
N GLU A 225 11.87 25.16 38.33
CA GLU A 225 10.98 26.05 39.08
C GLU A 225 10.79 25.57 40.53
N LEU A 226 10.64 24.26 40.73
CA LEU A 226 10.52 23.68 42.06
C LEU A 226 11.80 23.86 42.88
N ALA A 227 12.97 23.64 42.28
CA ALA A 227 14.26 23.83 42.95
C ALA A 227 14.48 25.29 43.36
N GLU A 228 14.08 26.24 42.50
CA GLU A 228 14.17 27.66 42.80
C GLU A 228 13.21 28.08 43.91
N SER A 229 11.95 27.63 43.85
CA SER A 229 10.96 27.90 44.90
C SER A 229 11.39 27.33 46.26
N HIS A 230 11.95 26.12 46.26
CA HIS A 230 12.48 25.49 47.47
C HIS A 230 13.64 26.30 48.06
N ARG A 231 14.57 26.80 47.22
CA ARG A 231 15.67 27.65 47.67
C ARG A 231 15.17 28.96 48.27
N GLN A 232 14.22 29.64 47.60
CA GLN A 232 13.61 30.86 48.11
C GLN A 232 12.92 30.64 49.46
N LEU A 233 12.21 29.52 49.61
CA LEU A 233 11.56 29.16 50.88
C LEU A 233 12.58 28.96 52.00
N GLN A 234 13.69 28.25 51.73
CA GLN A 234 14.76 28.05 52.71
C GLN A 234 15.42 29.37 53.14
N GLU A 235 15.70 30.26 52.19
CA GLU A 235 16.26 31.59 52.46
C GLU A 235 15.31 32.44 53.31
N ALA A 236 14.02 32.48 52.97
CA ALA A 236 13.00 33.18 53.75
C ALA A 236 12.84 32.60 55.16
N GLN A 237 12.85 31.27 55.30
CA GLN A 237 12.76 30.62 56.60
C GLN A 237 13.97 30.94 57.49
N ALA A 238 15.18 30.95 56.92
CA ALA A 238 16.38 31.32 57.66
C ALA A 238 16.35 32.78 58.14
N GLN A 239 15.83 33.70 57.31
CA GLN A 239 15.63 35.10 57.70
C GLN A 239 14.62 35.26 58.83
N LEU A 240 13.48 34.55 58.76
CA LEU A 240 12.46 34.59 59.82
C LEU A 240 13.00 34.06 61.16
N ILE A 241 13.71 32.93 61.14
CA ILE A 241 14.34 32.39 62.35
C ILE A 241 15.33 33.40 62.95
N LEU A 242 16.10 34.09 62.12
CA LEU A 242 17.04 35.11 62.59
C LEU A 242 16.30 36.31 63.18
N GLN A 243 15.24 36.80 62.53
CA GLN A 243 14.41 37.89 63.03
C GLN A 243 13.77 37.54 64.38
N GLU A 244 13.19 36.35 64.50
CA GLU A 244 12.58 35.87 65.75
C GLU A 244 13.61 35.78 66.89
N LYS A 245 14.80 35.25 66.61
CA LYS A 245 15.90 35.23 67.58
C LYS A 245 16.34 36.62 68.03
N MET A 246 16.37 37.59 67.12
CA MET A 246 16.79 38.96 67.46
C MET A 246 15.73 39.72 68.25
N ALA A 247 14.44 39.59 67.89
CA ALA A 247 13.34 40.20 68.64
C ALA A 247 13.22 39.63 70.07
N SER A 248 13.39 38.30 70.21
CA SER A 248 13.43 37.64 71.51
C SER A 248 14.62 38.11 72.35
N LEU A 249 15.80 38.23 71.73
CA LEU A 249 17.01 38.71 72.41
C LEU A 249 16.88 40.19 72.81
N GLY A 250 16.34 41.06 71.95
CA GLY A 250 16.14 42.48 72.23
C GLY A 250 15.23 42.74 73.43
N THR A 251 14.10 42.02 73.50
CA THR A 251 13.16 42.11 74.62
C THR A 251 13.78 41.65 75.94
N MET A 252 14.51 40.52 75.92
CA MET A 252 15.20 40.02 77.12
C MET A 252 16.30 40.97 77.58
N VAL A 253 17.10 41.48 76.64
CA VAL A 253 18.21 42.39 76.95
C VAL A 253 17.72 43.68 77.59
N ALA A 254 16.60 44.25 77.15
CA ALA A 254 16.02 45.45 77.76
C ALA A 254 15.59 45.19 79.22
N GLY A 255 14.97 44.05 79.50
CA GLY A 255 14.59 43.63 80.86
C GLY A 255 15.80 43.38 81.76
N PHE A 256 16.75 42.56 81.29
CA PHE A 256 17.99 42.26 82.03
C PHE A 256 18.85 43.51 82.26
N ALA A 257 18.93 44.43 81.31
CA ALA A 257 19.66 45.67 81.49
C ALA A 257 19.07 46.49 82.64
N HIS A 258 17.74 46.54 82.75
CA HIS A 258 17.10 47.24 83.85
C HIS A 258 17.31 46.54 85.20
N GLU A 259 17.24 45.21 85.22
CA GLU A 259 17.46 44.40 86.42
C GLU A 259 18.92 44.35 86.88
N ILE A 260 19.90 44.53 85.99
CA ILE A 260 21.32 44.64 86.35
C ILE A 260 21.65 46.07 86.80
N ASN A 261 21.10 47.09 86.13
CA ASN A 261 21.34 48.48 86.51
C ASN A 261 20.84 48.80 87.93
N ASN A 262 19.78 48.15 88.40
CA ASN A 262 19.25 48.35 89.74
C ASN A 262 20.25 47.97 90.86
N PRO A 263 20.78 46.73 90.94
CA PRO A 263 21.80 46.37 91.92
C PRO A 263 23.12 47.12 91.68
N MET A 264 23.49 47.42 90.43
CA MET A 264 24.67 48.24 90.14
C MET A 264 24.55 49.66 90.68
N GLY A 265 23.37 50.28 90.58
CA GLY A 265 23.09 51.59 91.17
C GLY A 265 23.19 51.57 92.71
N ALA A 266 22.75 50.47 93.34
CA ALA A 266 22.90 50.28 94.78
C ALA A 266 24.38 50.12 95.19
N VAL A 267 25.16 49.33 94.44
CA VAL A 267 26.61 49.17 94.65
C VAL A 267 27.34 50.51 94.49
N ARG A 268 27.00 51.28 93.46
CA ARG A 268 27.54 52.63 93.23
C ARG A 268 27.26 53.55 94.40
N ALA A 269 26.02 53.61 94.87
CA ALA A 269 25.63 54.45 95.99
C ALA A 269 26.37 54.07 97.28
N ALA A 270 26.48 52.77 97.57
CA ALA A 270 27.22 52.26 98.72
C ALA A 270 28.72 52.58 98.61
N ALA A 271 29.32 52.39 97.44
CA ALA A 271 30.72 52.71 97.17
C ALA A 271 30.98 54.22 97.30
N ASP A 272 30.07 55.08 96.85
CA ASP A 272 30.20 56.53 96.99
C ASP A 272 30.10 57.00 98.45
N VAL A 273 29.18 56.43 99.24
CA VAL A 273 29.14 56.68 100.70
C VAL A 273 30.44 56.23 101.36
N ALA A 274 30.92 55.03 101.04
CA ALA A 274 32.18 54.52 101.56
C ALA A 274 33.38 55.40 101.16
N ARG A 275 33.44 55.89 99.92
CA ARG A 275 34.46 56.86 99.47
C ARG A 275 34.40 58.16 100.26
N ARG A 276 33.20 58.69 100.54
CA ARG A 276 33.02 59.89 101.37
C ARG A 276 33.46 59.67 102.81
N CYS A 277 33.13 58.51 103.40
CA CYS A 277 33.59 58.13 104.75
C CYS A 277 35.12 58.00 104.81
N VAL A 278 35.73 57.29 103.85
CA VAL A 278 37.18 57.13 103.76
C VAL A 278 37.88 58.48 103.57
N ARG A 279 37.37 59.36 102.69
CA ARG A 279 37.91 60.73 102.52
C ARG A 279 37.79 61.55 103.80
N ARG A 280 36.69 61.44 104.55
CA ARG A 280 36.50 62.17 105.81
C ARG A 280 37.44 61.63 106.90
N LEU A 281 37.64 60.32 106.97
CA LEU A 281 38.63 59.68 107.84
C LEU A 281 40.05 60.13 107.48
N GLU A 282 40.38 60.21 106.19
CA GLU A 282 41.66 60.71 105.69
C GLU A 282 41.90 62.17 106.13
N VAL A 283 40.88 63.04 106.06
CA VAL A 283 40.98 64.42 106.55
C VAL A 283 41.11 64.49 108.08
N THR A 284 40.34 63.69 108.83
CA THR A 284 40.42 63.66 110.30
C THR A 284 41.74 63.08 110.81
N LEU A 285 42.25 62.03 110.16
CA LEU A 285 43.53 61.40 110.50
C LEU A 285 44.73 62.21 109.98
N GLY A 286 44.57 62.97 108.89
CA GLY A 286 45.57 63.92 108.39
C GLY A 286 45.63 65.24 109.18
N ALA A 287 44.54 65.61 109.87
CA ALA A 287 44.52 66.74 110.81
C ALA A 287 45.00 66.37 112.23
N ALA A 288 45.07 65.07 112.54
CA ALA A 288 45.64 64.54 113.78
C ALA A 288 47.13 64.24 113.56
N ASP A 289 47.97 65.27 113.67
CA ASP A 289 49.42 65.10 113.65
C ASP A 289 49.88 64.05 114.69
N ALA A 290 50.66 63.08 114.21
CA ALA A 290 51.59 62.21 114.92
C ALA A 290 51.12 61.06 115.85
N GLU A 291 49.85 60.92 116.25
CA GLU A 291 49.43 59.79 117.14
C GLU A 291 48.69 58.62 116.45
N SER A 292 48.23 58.81 115.22
CA SER A 292 47.54 57.75 114.47
C SER A 292 48.55 56.81 113.81
N GLY A 293 48.88 55.69 114.47
CA GLY A 293 49.95 54.77 114.07
C GLY A 293 49.92 54.26 112.61
N PRO A 294 51.04 53.69 112.12
CA PRO A 294 51.24 53.29 110.70
C PRO A 294 50.23 52.25 110.17
N GLU A 295 49.53 51.55 111.07
CA GLU A 295 48.48 50.59 110.73
C GLU A 295 47.19 51.27 110.25
N ALA A 296 46.83 52.44 110.80
CA ALA A 296 45.64 53.19 110.38
C ALA A 296 45.80 53.76 108.96
N VAL A 297 46.99 54.30 108.64
CA VAL A 297 47.34 54.79 107.30
C VAL A 297 47.33 53.65 106.28
N ARG A 298 47.89 52.48 106.64
CA ARG A 298 47.87 51.28 105.78
C ARG A 298 46.44 50.79 105.51
N THR A 299 45.59 50.77 106.54
CA THR A 299 44.19 50.33 106.43
C THR A 299 43.38 51.27 105.54
N LEU A 300 43.58 52.59 105.67
CA LEU A 300 42.98 53.57 104.76
C LEU A 300 43.41 53.36 103.30
N GLY A 301 44.70 53.13 103.07
CA GLY A 301 45.23 52.84 101.73
C GLY A 301 44.59 51.59 101.10
N ILE A 302 44.37 50.53 101.89
CA ILE A 302 43.67 49.32 101.44
C ILE A 302 42.20 49.63 101.13
N LEU A 303 41.51 50.40 101.97
CA LEU A 303 40.10 50.78 101.73
C LEU A 303 39.96 51.65 100.48
N GLN A 304 40.85 52.61 100.25
CA GLN A 304 40.89 53.42 99.03
C GLN A 304 41.12 52.55 97.79
N GLN A 305 42.07 51.61 97.86
CA GLN A 305 42.36 50.69 96.75
C GLN A 305 41.15 49.78 96.43
N ASN A 306 40.50 49.22 97.44
CA ASN A 306 39.30 48.39 97.25
C ASN A 306 38.15 49.19 96.62
N LEU A 307 37.92 50.43 97.08
CA LEU A 307 36.88 51.31 96.51
C LEU A 307 37.20 51.77 95.08
N ARG A 308 38.48 51.80 94.70
CA ARG A 308 38.91 52.03 93.32
C ARG A 308 38.57 50.83 92.44
N VAL A 309 38.94 49.63 92.87
CA VAL A 309 38.65 48.37 92.16
C VAL A 309 37.14 48.16 91.98
N ILE A 310 36.34 48.45 93.01
CA ILE A 310 34.86 48.37 92.93
C ILE A 310 34.31 49.36 91.89
N GLY A 311 34.85 50.57 91.83
CA GLY A 311 34.44 51.55 90.81
C GLY A 311 34.81 51.14 89.39
N GLU A 312 36.03 50.64 89.19
CA GLU A 312 36.48 50.14 87.88
C GLU A 312 35.61 48.97 87.41
N ALA A 313 35.21 48.08 88.32
CA ALA A 313 34.28 46.99 88.03
C ALA A 313 32.87 47.49 87.70
N GLU A 314 32.38 48.50 88.42
CA GLU A 314 31.08 49.14 88.18
C GLU A 314 31.01 49.79 86.79
N ASP A 315 32.02 50.57 86.44
CA ASP A 315 32.12 51.23 85.13
C ASP A 315 32.23 50.22 84.00
N ARG A 316 32.86 49.07 84.24
CA ARG A 316 32.96 47.98 83.26
C ARG A 316 31.62 47.28 83.07
N VAL A 317 30.91 46.95 84.15
CA VAL A 317 29.59 46.30 84.05
C VAL A 317 28.57 47.24 83.42
N SER A 318 28.56 48.51 83.80
CA SER A 318 27.65 49.52 83.23
C SER A 318 27.86 49.66 81.73
N ARG A 319 29.11 49.77 81.27
CA ARG A 319 29.43 49.81 79.84
C ARG A 319 29.00 48.53 79.10
N LEU A 320 29.20 47.35 79.69
CA LEU A 320 28.75 46.09 79.08
C LEU A 320 27.22 46.03 78.94
N VAL A 321 26.50 46.49 79.96
CA VAL A 321 25.03 46.53 79.95
C VAL A 321 24.52 47.57 78.96
N GLU A 322 25.16 48.74 78.87
CA GLU A 322 24.83 49.76 77.86
C GLU A 322 25.09 49.28 76.43
N SER A 323 26.25 48.68 76.16
CA SER A 323 26.54 48.08 74.84
C SER A 323 25.55 46.99 74.49
N LEU A 324 25.16 46.15 75.46
CA LEU A 324 24.16 45.10 75.24
C LEU A 324 22.78 45.72 74.97
N ARG A 325 22.36 46.73 75.75
CA ARG A 325 21.09 47.44 75.57
C ARG A 325 21.01 48.16 74.22
N ASN A 326 22.09 48.82 73.80
CA ASN A 326 22.19 49.49 72.52
C ASN A 326 22.14 48.49 71.36
N PHE A 327 22.65 47.27 71.57
CA PHE A 327 22.52 46.16 70.62
C PHE A 327 21.10 45.56 70.59
N GLY A 328 20.43 45.45 71.73
CA GLY A 328 19.09 44.88 71.85
C GLY A 328 17.95 45.78 71.36
N ARG A 329 18.16 47.10 71.27
CA ARG A 329 17.19 48.08 70.71
C ARG A 329 17.12 48.05 69.17
N LEU A 330 17.17 46.86 68.58
CA LEU A 330 17.03 46.65 67.14
C LEU A 330 15.59 46.88 66.63
N ASP A 331 14.59 46.94 67.51
CA ASP A 331 13.16 47.04 67.15
C ASP A 331 12.59 48.47 67.09
N GLU A 332 13.28 49.49 67.62
CA GLU A 332 12.84 50.88 67.49
C GLU A 332 13.50 51.54 66.28
N ALA A 333 12.82 51.47 65.13
CA ALA A 333 13.19 52.15 63.90
C ALA A 333 13.00 53.69 63.97
N GLU A 334 13.44 54.33 65.06
CA GLU A 334 13.48 55.79 65.13
C GLU A 334 14.83 56.28 64.58
N LEU A 335 14.76 57.13 63.56
CA LEU A 335 15.92 57.88 63.09
C LEU A 335 16.38 58.81 64.22
N GLN A 336 17.62 58.66 64.65
CA GLN A 336 18.22 59.46 65.71
C GLN A 336 19.61 59.93 65.31
N VAL A 337 20.09 60.99 65.95
CA VAL A 337 21.49 61.41 65.81
C VAL A 337 22.34 60.38 66.54
N ALA A 338 23.15 59.63 65.80
CA ALA A 338 23.98 58.55 66.32
C ALA A 338 25.45 58.76 65.97
N ASP A 339 26.33 58.33 66.87
CA ASP A 339 27.76 58.23 66.61
C ASP A 339 28.10 56.86 66.02
N LEU A 340 28.62 56.86 64.79
CA LEU A 340 28.98 55.63 64.08
C LEU A 340 30.22 54.95 64.68
N HIS A 341 31.11 55.70 65.34
CA HIS A 341 32.26 55.13 66.03
C HIS A 341 31.82 54.32 67.24
N GLU A 342 30.86 54.82 68.01
CA GLU A 342 30.28 54.09 69.15
C GLU A 342 29.62 52.77 68.70
N GLY A 343 28.92 52.81 67.55
CA GLY A 343 28.33 51.62 66.94
C GLY A 343 29.36 50.58 66.50
N LEU A 344 30.44 51.01 65.83
CA LEU A 344 31.55 50.14 65.42
C LEU A 344 32.25 49.51 66.64
N ASP A 345 32.56 50.30 67.65
CA ASP A 345 33.26 49.83 68.83
C ASP A 345 32.40 48.86 69.67
N SER A 346 31.11 49.15 69.81
CA SER A 346 30.16 48.24 70.46
C SER A 346 30.08 46.90 69.72
N THR A 347 30.04 46.94 68.38
CA THR A 347 30.01 45.74 67.55
C THR A 347 31.29 44.91 67.68
N LEU A 348 32.46 45.56 67.67
CA LEU A 348 33.75 44.91 67.89
C LEU A 348 33.85 44.28 69.29
N GLN A 349 33.31 44.94 70.30
CA GLN A 349 33.31 44.44 71.66
C GLN A 349 32.46 43.16 71.79
N LEU A 350 31.33 43.08 71.10
CA LEU A 350 30.50 41.86 71.03
C LEU A 350 31.23 40.72 70.30
N LEU A 351 31.95 41.05 69.23
CA LEU A 351 32.75 40.09 68.46
C LEU A 351 34.09 39.73 69.12
N SER A 352 34.43 40.31 70.27
CA SER A 352 35.73 40.09 70.96
C SER A 352 36.06 38.62 71.17
N HIS A 353 35.06 37.78 71.46
CA HIS A 353 35.23 36.34 71.63
C HIS A 353 35.56 35.59 70.32
N LEU A 354 35.06 36.07 69.17
CA LEU A 354 35.35 35.50 67.85
C LEU A 354 36.67 36.01 67.28
N LEU A 355 37.06 37.24 67.63
CA LEU A 355 38.35 37.83 67.27
C LEU A 355 39.52 37.11 67.97
N GLY A 356 39.35 36.79 69.25
CA GLY A 356 40.35 36.09 70.06
C GLY A 356 41.73 36.77 70.05
N THR A 357 42.80 35.99 70.26
CA THR A 357 44.19 36.46 70.08
C THR A 357 44.69 36.33 68.64
N ARG A 358 43.80 35.92 67.72
CA ARG A 358 44.15 35.50 66.36
C ARG A 358 44.01 36.64 65.36
N ILE A 359 43.05 37.54 65.56
CA ILE A 359 42.76 38.65 64.66
C ILE A 359 43.13 39.97 65.34
N THR A 360 44.03 40.74 64.71
CA THR A 360 44.36 42.10 65.16
C THR A 360 43.40 43.09 64.53
N VAL A 361 42.77 43.96 65.33
CA VAL A 361 41.85 45.00 64.82
C VAL A 361 42.55 46.35 64.84
N ARG A 362 42.76 46.92 63.65
CA ARG A 362 43.36 48.25 63.46
C ARG A 362 42.27 49.29 63.18
N ARG A 363 42.14 50.26 64.09
CA ARG A 363 41.16 51.36 64.01
C ARG A 363 41.83 52.61 63.48
N GLU A 364 41.40 53.07 62.31
CA GLU A 364 41.85 54.30 61.67
C GLU A 364 40.65 55.25 61.51
N TYR A 365 40.14 55.71 62.65
CA TYR A 365 38.99 56.59 62.70
C TYR A 365 39.38 58.01 62.35
N GLY A 366 38.92 58.49 61.19
CA GLY A 366 38.94 59.91 60.83
C GLY A 366 37.82 60.68 61.51
N HIS A 367 37.92 62.01 61.50
CA HIS A 367 36.90 62.88 62.08
C HIS A 367 35.61 62.86 61.24
N ILE A 368 34.51 62.37 61.83
CA ILE A 368 33.19 62.32 61.20
C ILE A 368 32.15 62.91 62.17
N PRO A 369 31.14 63.65 61.68
CA PRO A 369 30.09 64.19 62.53
C PRO A 369 29.08 63.11 62.96
N PRO A 370 28.42 63.26 64.12
CA PRO A 370 27.24 62.46 64.46
C PRO A 370 26.19 62.56 63.36
N THR A 371 25.56 61.43 63.02
CA THR A 371 24.73 61.30 61.82
C THR A 371 23.33 60.85 62.13
N PHE A 372 22.35 61.46 61.47
CA PHE A 372 20.95 61.11 61.60
C PHE A 372 20.65 59.80 60.87
N CYS A 373 20.55 58.69 61.60
CA CYS A 373 20.35 57.35 61.04
C CYS A 373 19.66 56.41 62.04
N SER A 374 19.23 55.23 61.56
CA SER A 374 18.83 54.15 62.45
C SER A 374 20.08 53.45 62.96
N ALA A 375 20.47 53.74 64.20
CA ALA A 375 21.64 53.14 64.83
C ALA A 375 21.56 51.60 64.84
N ALA A 376 20.36 51.06 65.07
CA ALA A 376 20.05 49.64 65.00
C ALA A 376 20.41 49.01 63.64
N GLN A 377 19.89 49.57 62.55
CA GLN A 377 20.14 49.05 61.20
C GLN A 377 21.61 49.19 60.81
N VAL A 378 22.25 50.31 61.17
CA VAL A 378 23.67 50.53 60.88
C VAL A 378 24.57 49.57 61.66
N ASN A 379 24.28 49.34 62.96
CA ASN A 379 24.99 48.34 63.76
C ASN A 379 24.79 46.92 63.22
N GLN A 380 23.61 46.60 62.67
CA GLN A 380 23.36 45.32 62.00
C GLN A 380 24.22 45.15 60.75
N VAL A 381 24.41 46.21 59.96
CA VAL A 381 25.33 46.21 58.81
C VAL A 381 26.76 45.97 59.29
N PHE A 382 27.22 46.70 60.32
CA PHE A 382 28.56 46.50 60.89
C PHE A 382 28.74 45.07 61.42
N MET A 383 27.76 44.51 62.13
CA MET A 383 27.80 43.16 62.65
C MET A 383 27.94 42.12 61.54
N ASN A 384 27.16 42.26 60.46
CA ASN A 384 27.22 41.33 59.34
C ASN A 384 28.56 41.42 58.59
N VAL A 385 29.03 42.63 58.31
CA VAL A 385 30.30 42.83 57.58
C VAL A 385 31.49 42.36 58.42
N LEU A 386 31.55 42.73 59.71
CA LEU A 386 32.65 42.32 60.59
C LEU A 386 32.63 40.82 60.89
N ARG A 387 31.46 40.19 61.04
CA ARG A 387 31.37 38.73 61.18
C ARG A 387 31.88 38.02 59.93
N ASN A 388 31.50 38.49 58.73
CA ASN A 388 32.00 37.92 57.48
C ASN A 388 33.53 38.07 57.38
N ALA A 389 34.07 39.24 57.74
CA ALA A 389 35.51 39.47 57.80
C ALA A 389 36.21 38.49 58.77
N VAL A 390 35.64 38.23 59.94
CA VAL A 390 36.18 37.25 60.91
C VAL A 390 36.15 35.82 60.35
N GLN A 391 35.09 35.45 59.63
CA GLN A 391 34.93 34.12 59.02
C GLN A 391 35.88 33.90 57.85
N ALA A 392 36.16 34.93 57.05
CA ALA A 392 37.06 34.86 55.90
C ALA A 392 38.54 34.66 56.29
N ILE A 393 38.91 34.97 57.53
CA ILE A 393 40.26 34.76 58.06
C ILE A 393 40.32 33.36 58.68
N GLU A 394 41.16 32.45 58.16
CA GLU A 394 41.28 31.05 58.65
C GLU A 394 42.34 30.84 59.76
N ALA A 395 43.45 31.59 59.73
CA ALA A 395 44.55 31.54 60.71
C ALA A 395 44.80 32.92 61.36
N ALA A 396 46.03 33.39 61.58
CA ALA A 396 46.23 34.75 62.07
C ALA A 396 45.93 35.79 60.98
N GLY A 397 45.31 36.92 61.33
CA GLY A 397 44.95 37.96 60.37
C GLY A 397 44.70 39.34 60.96
N GLU A 398 44.36 40.29 60.10
CA GLU A 398 44.11 41.69 60.47
C GLU A 398 42.79 42.17 59.87
N ILE A 399 42.03 42.94 60.66
CA ILE A 399 40.87 43.71 60.19
C ILE A 399 41.19 45.19 60.38
N THR A 400 41.17 45.96 59.29
CA THR A 400 41.37 47.41 59.31
C THR A 400 40.05 48.14 59.06
N ILE A 401 39.69 49.06 59.97
CA ILE A 401 38.48 49.87 59.87
C ILE A 401 38.88 51.33 59.69
N ARG A 402 38.46 51.93 58.58
CA ARG A 402 38.72 53.33 58.23
C ARG A 402 37.41 54.09 58.15
N THR A 403 37.34 55.26 58.79
CA THR A 403 36.22 56.19 58.61
C THR A 403 36.70 57.51 58.05
N ARG A 404 36.01 58.04 57.04
CA ARG A 404 36.33 59.33 56.42
C ARG A 404 35.06 60.07 56.02
N LEU A 405 35.13 61.39 56.01
CA LEU A 405 34.12 62.23 55.37
C LEU A 405 34.60 62.52 53.93
N GLU A 406 33.93 61.92 52.94
CA GLU A 406 34.24 62.05 51.51
C GLU A 406 32.99 62.62 50.80
N ASP A 407 33.12 63.75 50.11
CA ASP A 407 32.04 64.40 49.34
C ASP A 407 30.71 64.61 50.11
N GLY A 408 30.81 65.02 51.38
CA GLY A 408 29.65 65.25 52.24
C GLY A 408 28.95 63.96 52.72
N ARG A 409 29.57 62.79 52.51
CA ARG A 409 29.10 61.50 53.00
C ARG A 409 30.13 60.85 53.92
N ILE A 410 29.66 60.10 54.90
CA ILE A 410 30.55 59.29 55.73
C ILE A 410 30.81 57.97 55.02
N ALA A 411 32.08 57.71 54.74
CA ALA A 411 32.57 56.46 54.21
C ALA A 411 33.17 55.63 55.36
N VAL A 412 32.61 54.45 55.60
CA VAL A 412 33.17 53.43 56.51
C VAL A 412 33.71 52.30 55.64
N ARG A 413 35.03 52.07 55.68
CA ARG A 413 35.69 50.98 54.94
C ARG A 413 36.21 49.96 55.93
N ILE A 414 35.80 48.70 55.74
CA ILE A 414 36.24 47.56 56.54
C ILE A 414 36.98 46.63 55.59
N GLN A 415 38.24 46.34 55.90
CA GLN A 415 39.10 45.49 55.10
C GLN A 415 39.64 44.36 55.98
N ASP A 416 39.51 43.12 55.51
CA ASP A 416 40.09 41.94 56.15
C ASP A 416 41.27 41.39 55.34
N SER A 417 42.04 40.49 55.95
CA SER A 417 43.15 39.76 55.34
C SER A 417 42.79 38.32 54.96
N GLY A 418 41.50 38.02 54.77
CA GLY A 418 40.97 36.69 54.49
C GLY A 418 41.09 36.28 53.02
N SER A 419 40.45 35.16 52.67
CA SER A 419 40.51 34.55 51.33
C SER A 419 39.87 35.36 50.20
N GLY A 420 39.13 36.42 50.53
CA GLY A 420 38.36 37.21 49.56
C GLY A 420 37.25 36.41 48.87
N MET A 421 36.71 36.97 47.79
CA MET A 421 35.72 36.32 46.93
C MET A 421 36.24 36.28 45.49
N SER A 422 35.75 35.33 44.69
CA SER A 422 36.00 35.32 43.24
C SER A 422 35.47 36.62 42.61
N PRO A 423 36.07 37.11 41.51
CA PRO A 423 35.56 38.28 40.78
C PRO A 423 34.19 38.08 40.11
N GLU A 424 33.76 36.82 40.03
CA GLU A 424 32.44 36.34 39.60
C GLU A 424 31.56 36.13 40.84
#